data_AF-A0A353DWT4-F1
#
_entry.id   AF-A0A353DWT4-F1
#
_cell.length_a   1.000
_cell.length_b   1.000
_cell.length_c   1.000
_cell.angle_alpha   90.00
_cell.angle_beta   90.00
_cell.angle_gamma   90.00
#
_symmetry.space_group_name_H-M   'P 1'
#
loop_
_entity.id
_entity.type
_entity.pdbx_description
1 polymer ?
#
loop_
_entity_poly.entity_id
_entity_poly.type
_entity_poly.pdbx_seq_one_letter_code
_entity_poly.pdbx_strand_id
1 'polypeptide(L)'
;AWRYRDYVIEAFNDDKAYDRFICEQLAGDLLYPENASALIATGFYRLHVYDDEPDDALQADYDMLDDMLSTIGSVFLGTTIGCARCHDHKFDAIEQLDYYRLLGFIHQVEPYGRPHQGGGSRPIGRITRWLATDSELTAWREEKDGRLRHLETLLGQGGVDAAGPIEEKIEALKKLGPPFEEALAVSDRPVEDQIPVVRLRRGDPRLPAEVVDAAFPPLLGKTKKATDPSRAELASWISSPEHPLTARVMANRIWQRLFGRGLVS
;
A
#
# COMPACT_ATOMS: atom_id res chain seq x y z
N ALA A 1 -13.77 0.74 -3.10
CA ALA A 1 -14.28 -0.64 -3.19
C ALA A 1 -14.58 -1.07 -4.64
N TRP A 2 -15.59 -0.49 -5.32
CA TRP A 2 -16.05 -1.01 -6.62
C TRP A 2 -14.97 -1.14 -7.71
N ARG A 3 -14.10 -0.12 -7.88
CA ARG A 3 -13.01 -0.19 -8.88
C ARG A 3 -12.07 -1.39 -8.71
N TYR A 4 -11.72 -1.75 -7.47
CA TYR A 4 -10.87 -2.91 -7.21
C TYR A 4 -11.58 -4.24 -7.56
N ARG A 5 -12.87 -4.36 -7.23
CA ARG A 5 -13.69 -5.51 -7.65
C ARG A 5 -13.70 -5.63 -9.18
N ASP A 6 -13.89 -4.52 -9.87
CA ASP A 6 -13.99 -4.49 -11.33
C ASP A 6 -12.62 -4.81 -11.97
N TYR A 7 -11.52 -4.29 -11.43
CA TYR A 7 -10.15 -4.73 -11.77
C TYR A 7 -9.95 -6.25 -11.64
N VAL A 8 -10.45 -6.88 -10.56
CA VAL A 8 -10.34 -8.35 -10.39
C VAL A 8 -11.19 -9.10 -11.41
N ILE A 9 -12.37 -8.58 -11.75
CA ILE A 9 -13.26 -9.16 -12.78
C ILE A 9 -12.62 -9.05 -14.17
N GLU A 10 -12.09 -7.88 -14.52
CA GLU A 10 -11.38 -7.62 -15.77
C GLU A 10 -10.13 -8.50 -15.89
N ALA A 11 -9.29 -8.55 -14.83
CA ALA A 11 -8.11 -9.42 -14.80
C ALA A 11 -8.44 -10.90 -15.02
N PHE A 12 -9.60 -11.37 -14.54
CA PHE A 12 -10.07 -12.74 -14.80
C PHE A 12 -10.59 -12.92 -16.23
N ASN A 13 -11.39 -11.97 -16.74
CA ASN A 13 -11.99 -12.05 -18.08
C ASN A 13 -10.95 -11.91 -19.21
N ASP A 14 -9.86 -11.18 -18.97
CA ASP A 14 -8.78 -10.94 -19.92
C ASP A 14 -7.66 -12.00 -19.87
N ASP A 15 -7.86 -13.11 -19.13
CA ASP A 15 -6.86 -14.15 -18.87
C ASP A 15 -5.51 -13.58 -18.39
N LYS A 16 -5.54 -12.56 -17.51
CA LYS A 16 -4.33 -11.86 -17.04
C LYS A 16 -3.37 -12.85 -16.37
N ALA A 17 -2.12 -12.85 -16.85
CA ALA A 17 -1.06 -13.70 -16.31
C ALA A 17 -0.93 -13.55 -14.79
N TYR A 18 -0.85 -14.67 -14.07
CA TYR A 18 -1.00 -14.68 -12.62
C TYR A 18 0.14 -13.95 -11.89
N ASP A 19 1.35 -14.02 -12.44
CA ASP A 19 2.52 -13.24 -12.00
C ASP A 19 2.26 -11.73 -12.13
N ARG A 20 1.70 -11.28 -13.27
CA ARG A 20 1.31 -9.89 -13.50
C ARG A 20 0.22 -9.44 -12.51
N PHE A 21 -0.78 -10.28 -12.25
CA PHE A 21 -1.85 -10.02 -11.29
C PHE A 21 -1.33 -9.90 -9.85
N ILE A 22 -0.35 -10.72 -9.44
CA ILE A 22 0.36 -10.58 -8.16
C ILE A 22 1.12 -9.25 -8.13
N CYS A 23 1.92 -8.96 -9.16
CA CYS A 23 2.74 -7.75 -9.23
C CYS A 23 1.92 -6.46 -9.14
N GLU A 24 0.78 -6.39 -9.84
CA GLU A 24 -0.11 -5.23 -9.77
C GLU A 24 -0.76 -5.05 -8.40
N GLN A 25 -1.22 -6.12 -7.74
CA GLN A 25 -1.82 -6.00 -6.41
C GLN A 25 -0.80 -5.61 -5.33
N LEU A 26 0.43 -6.12 -5.40
CA LEU A 26 1.45 -5.88 -4.40
C LEU A 26 2.24 -4.58 -4.63
N ALA A 27 2.46 -4.19 -5.89
CA ALA A 27 3.35 -3.07 -6.25
C ALA A 27 2.99 -2.37 -7.56
N GLY A 28 1.72 -2.41 -7.98
CA GLY A 28 1.28 -1.82 -9.26
C GLY A 28 1.57 -0.33 -9.40
N ASP A 29 1.56 0.40 -8.27
CA ASP A 29 1.91 1.82 -8.18
C ASP A 29 3.41 2.11 -8.30
N LEU A 30 4.27 1.17 -7.92
CA LEU A 30 5.72 1.29 -8.04
C LEU A 30 6.22 0.78 -9.40
N LEU A 31 5.64 -0.32 -9.88
CA LEU A 31 6.05 -0.99 -11.12
C LEU A 31 5.43 -0.35 -12.37
N TYR A 32 4.21 0.18 -12.26
CA TYR A 32 3.43 0.70 -13.39
C TYR A 32 2.69 2.02 -13.00
N PRO A 33 3.40 3.07 -12.52
CA PRO A 33 2.79 4.30 -12.00
C PRO A 33 1.83 4.99 -12.99
N GLU A 34 2.12 4.88 -14.29
CA GLU A 34 1.33 5.46 -15.37
C GLU A 34 0.06 4.66 -15.74
N ASN A 35 -0.17 3.49 -15.11
CA ASN A 35 -1.28 2.60 -15.42
C ASN A 35 -2.34 2.64 -14.31
N ALA A 36 -3.44 3.33 -14.57
CA ALA A 36 -4.57 3.45 -13.64
C ALA A 36 -5.13 2.10 -13.15
N SER A 37 -5.13 1.05 -13.98
CA SER A 37 -5.56 -0.31 -13.59
C SER A 37 -4.60 -0.91 -12.55
N ALA A 38 -3.29 -0.71 -12.73
CA ALA A 38 -2.29 -1.12 -11.76
C ALA A 38 -2.33 -0.28 -10.46
N LEU A 39 -2.66 1.02 -10.53
CA LEU A 39 -2.93 1.82 -9.33
C LEU A 39 -4.13 1.27 -8.54
N ILE A 40 -5.23 0.95 -9.24
CA ILE A 40 -6.44 0.36 -8.66
C ILE A 40 -6.15 -0.99 -8.00
N ALA A 41 -5.28 -1.81 -8.60
CA ALA A 41 -4.90 -3.13 -8.08
C ALA A 41 -4.32 -3.07 -6.66
N THR A 42 -3.57 -2.00 -6.34
CA THR A 42 -3.02 -1.78 -4.99
C THR A 42 -4.09 -1.55 -3.91
N GLY A 43 -5.36 -1.37 -4.31
CA GLY A 43 -6.53 -1.47 -3.44
C GLY A 43 -6.66 -2.81 -2.71
N PHE A 44 -5.88 -3.84 -3.08
CA PHE A 44 -5.62 -5.04 -2.27
C PHE A 44 -5.22 -4.68 -0.83
N TYR A 45 -4.31 -3.71 -0.66
CA TYR A 45 -3.92 -3.16 0.65
C TYR A 45 -4.96 -2.21 1.26
N ARG A 46 -6.18 -2.14 0.74
CA ARG A 46 -7.29 -1.35 1.31
C ARG A 46 -8.49 -2.23 1.65
N LEU A 47 -8.26 -3.54 1.82
CA LEU A 47 -9.22 -4.56 2.26
C LEU A 47 -8.94 -5.09 3.69
N HIS A 48 -7.86 -4.63 4.33
CA HIS A 48 -7.48 -5.02 5.69
C HIS A 48 -8.32 -4.32 6.76
N VAL A 49 -8.21 -4.77 8.01
CA VAL A 49 -8.82 -4.12 9.18
C VAL A 49 -8.44 -2.64 9.23
N TYR A 50 -9.45 -1.77 9.35
CA TYR A 50 -9.29 -0.33 9.50
C TYR A 50 -9.99 0.12 10.78
N ASP A 51 -9.26 0.86 11.60
CA ASP A 51 -9.76 1.58 12.76
C ASP A 51 -9.59 3.09 12.47
N ASP A 52 -10.70 3.82 12.41
CA ASP A 52 -10.72 5.25 12.11
C ASP A 52 -10.53 6.14 13.35
N GLU A 53 -10.78 5.60 14.55
CA GLU A 53 -10.57 6.30 15.83
C GLU A 53 -9.86 5.40 16.87
N PRO A 54 -8.64 4.89 16.59
CA PRO A 54 -7.96 3.94 17.46
C PRO A 54 -7.54 4.57 18.79
N ASP A 55 -8.03 3.99 19.89
CA ASP A 55 -7.56 4.25 21.27
C ASP A 55 -6.03 4.24 21.33
N ASP A 56 -5.41 3.29 20.61
CA ASP A 56 -3.97 3.17 20.47
C ASP A 56 -3.52 2.92 19.03
N ALA A 57 -3.23 4.01 18.29
CA ALA A 57 -2.74 3.88 16.93
C ALA A 57 -1.36 3.22 16.80
N LEU A 58 -0.51 3.17 17.85
CA LEU A 58 0.73 2.40 17.72
C LEU A 58 0.42 0.90 17.63
N GLN A 59 -0.60 0.45 18.36
CA GLN A 59 -1.12 -0.90 18.24
C GLN A 59 -1.85 -1.09 16.89
N ALA A 60 -2.72 -0.17 16.49
CA ALA A 60 -3.46 -0.25 15.24
C ALA A 60 -2.56 -0.25 13.98
N ASP A 61 -1.47 0.54 13.97
CA ASP A 61 -0.48 0.55 12.90
C ASP A 61 0.17 -0.84 12.73
N TYR A 62 0.55 -1.50 13.82
CA TYR A 62 1.14 -2.83 13.78
C TYR A 62 0.11 -3.94 13.50
N ASP A 63 -1.15 -3.77 13.89
CA ASP A 63 -2.23 -4.71 13.57
C ASP A 63 -2.65 -4.62 12.10
N MET A 64 -2.67 -3.42 11.52
CA MET A 64 -2.78 -3.22 10.07
C MET A 64 -1.67 -3.98 9.32
N LEU A 65 -0.42 -3.80 9.74
CA LEU A 65 0.74 -4.41 9.10
C LEU A 65 0.75 -5.95 9.23
N ASP A 66 0.30 -6.49 10.36
CA ASP A 66 0.11 -7.93 10.56
C ASP A 66 -0.99 -8.50 9.67
N ASP A 67 -2.14 -7.82 9.54
CA ASP A 67 -3.23 -8.25 8.66
C ASP A 67 -2.81 -8.23 7.18
N MET A 68 -2.04 -7.21 6.76
CA MET A 68 -1.41 -7.16 5.44
C MET A 68 -0.47 -8.35 5.21
N LEU A 69 0.51 -8.58 6.10
CA LEU A 69 1.49 -9.65 5.92
C LEU A 69 0.86 -11.05 6.03
N SER A 70 -0.11 -11.22 6.91
CA SER A 70 -0.90 -12.45 7.07
C SER A 70 -1.77 -12.72 5.84
N THR A 71 -2.36 -11.68 5.25
CA THR A 71 -3.10 -11.80 3.98
C THR A 71 -2.16 -12.16 2.83
N ILE A 72 -0.98 -11.53 2.70
CA ILE A 72 0.02 -11.88 1.68
C ILE A 72 0.49 -13.33 1.83
N GLY A 73 0.89 -13.72 3.05
CA GLY A 73 1.37 -15.06 3.37
C GLY A 73 0.32 -16.14 3.14
N SER A 74 -0.92 -15.92 3.57
CA SER A 74 -2.01 -16.87 3.34
C SER A 74 -2.41 -16.90 1.86
N VAL A 75 -2.64 -15.74 1.21
CA VAL A 75 -3.14 -15.66 -0.17
C VAL A 75 -2.12 -16.17 -1.18
N PHE A 76 -0.87 -15.74 -1.16
CA PHE A 76 0.08 -16.11 -2.21
C PHE A 76 0.97 -17.30 -1.83
N LEU A 77 1.29 -17.46 -0.54
CA LEU A 77 2.29 -18.43 -0.09
C LEU A 77 1.67 -19.64 0.63
N GLY A 78 0.38 -19.58 0.98
CA GLY A 78 -0.34 -20.68 1.62
C GLY A 78 0.11 -20.99 3.05
N THR A 79 0.76 -20.04 3.74
CA THR A 79 1.36 -20.21 5.07
C THR A 79 0.87 -19.14 6.06
N THR A 80 0.77 -19.51 7.33
CA THR A 80 0.29 -18.67 8.44
C THR A 80 1.40 -17.80 9.05
N ILE A 81 2.03 -16.97 8.22
CA ILE A 81 3.20 -16.14 8.60
C ILE A 81 2.91 -15.27 9.84
N GLY A 82 1.69 -14.74 10.00
CA GLY A 82 1.29 -13.96 11.18
C GLY A 82 1.47 -14.67 12.53
N CYS A 83 1.42 -16.01 12.58
CA CYS A 83 1.73 -16.74 13.80
C CYS A 83 3.19 -16.53 14.27
N ALA A 84 4.10 -16.10 13.39
CA ALA A 84 5.46 -15.74 13.71
C ALA A 84 5.63 -14.31 14.28
N ARG A 85 4.57 -13.51 14.39
CA ARG A 85 4.63 -12.15 14.98
C ARG A 85 5.17 -12.14 16.41
N CYS A 86 4.74 -13.10 17.22
CA CYS A 86 4.95 -13.10 18.68
C CYS A 86 6.00 -14.10 19.18
N HIS A 87 6.22 -15.19 18.45
CA HIS A 87 7.18 -16.26 18.75
C HIS A 87 7.53 -17.00 17.46
N ASP A 88 8.51 -17.89 17.46
CA ASP A 88 8.81 -18.72 16.27
C ASP A 88 7.58 -19.57 15.88
N HIS A 89 7.34 -19.73 14.58
CA HIS A 89 6.13 -20.38 14.09
C HIS A 89 6.00 -21.82 14.62
N LYS A 90 4.77 -22.22 14.96
CA LYS A 90 4.51 -23.45 15.75
C LYS A 90 4.87 -24.75 15.03
N PHE A 91 4.78 -24.77 13.70
CA PHE A 91 4.92 -25.99 12.89
C PHE A 91 5.97 -25.83 11.79
N ASP A 92 5.80 -24.82 10.92
CA ASP A 92 6.79 -24.43 9.93
C ASP A 92 8.03 -23.79 10.57
N ALA A 93 9.21 -24.01 9.98
CA ALA A 93 10.47 -23.41 10.39
C ALA A 93 10.59 -21.94 9.94
N ILE A 94 9.68 -21.09 10.43
CA ILE A 94 9.68 -19.63 10.22
C ILE A 94 10.02 -19.00 11.57
N GLU A 95 11.21 -18.40 11.68
CA GLU A 95 11.62 -17.71 12.91
C GLU A 95 10.78 -16.45 13.12
N GLN A 96 10.64 -16.01 14.38
CA GLN A 96 10.04 -14.71 14.68
C GLN A 96 10.76 -13.57 13.93
N LEU A 97 12.08 -13.70 13.73
CA LEU A 97 12.89 -12.75 12.98
C LEU A 97 12.50 -12.68 11.49
N ASP A 98 12.04 -13.79 10.90
CA ASP A 98 11.64 -13.85 9.50
C ASP A 98 10.32 -13.11 9.24
N TYR A 99 9.41 -13.07 10.21
CA TYR A 99 8.23 -12.20 10.17
C TYR A 99 8.64 -10.73 10.02
N TYR A 100 9.54 -10.22 10.87
CA TYR A 100 9.95 -8.81 10.82
C TYR A 100 10.81 -8.50 9.57
N ARG A 101 11.59 -9.47 9.07
CA ARG A 101 12.28 -9.36 7.77
C ARG A 101 11.33 -9.20 6.59
N LEU A 102 10.20 -9.92 6.60
CA LEU A 102 9.16 -9.77 5.57
C LEU A 102 8.34 -8.49 5.76
N LEU A 103 8.08 -8.09 7.01
CA LEU A 103 7.42 -6.84 7.35
C LEU A 103 8.14 -5.64 6.73
N GLY A 104 9.48 -5.68 6.65
CA GLY A 104 10.33 -4.66 6.04
C GLY A 104 9.90 -4.20 4.64
N PHE A 105 9.37 -5.09 3.81
CA PHE A 105 8.94 -4.76 2.46
C PHE A 105 7.59 -4.03 2.36
N ILE A 106 6.77 -4.07 3.42
CA ILE A 106 5.44 -3.42 3.48
C ILE A 106 5.32 -2.37 4.58
N HIS A 107 6.31 -2.26 5.48
CA HIS A 107 6.28 -1.34 6.63
C HIS A 107 6.08 0.12 6.25
N GLN A 108 6.47 0.49 5.02
CA GLN A 108 6.36 1.85 4.51
C GLN A 108 5.01 2.17 3.85
N VAL A 109 4.06 1.24 3.74
CA VAL A 109 2.72 1.55 3.23
C VAL A 109 2.04 2.62 4.10
N GLU A 110 1.50 3.67 3.47
CA GLU A 110 0.85 4.78 4.19
C GLU A 110 -0.54 4.39 4.78
N PRO A 111 -0.77 4.58 6.10
CA PRO A 111 -2.07 4.36 6.76
C PRO A 111 -3.07 5.51 6.50
N TYR A 112 -4.35 5.18 6.26
CA TYR A 112 -5.57 5.92 5.77
C TYR A 112 -5.94 7.37 6.28
N GLY A 113 -6.25 8.43 5.43
CA GLY A 113 -6.71 9.89 5.64
C GLY A 113 -6.03 11.21 5.01
N ARG A 114 -5.35 12.14 5.74
CA ARG A 114 -4.11 12.99 5.49
C ARG A 114 -3.65 13.78 6.77
N PRO A 115 -2.33 14.11 7.03
CA PRO A 115 -1.90 14.91 8.21
C PRO A 115 -2.66 16.23 8.38
N HIS A 116 -3.52 16.30 9.40
CA HIS A 116 -4.33 17.48 9.67
C HIS A 116 -3.55 18.47 10.53
N GLN A 117 -3.27 19.67 10.00
CA GLN A 117 -2.79 20.77 10.84
C GLN A 117 -3.96 21.40 11.60
N GLY A 118 -4.34 20.79 12.72
CA GLY A 118 -5.27 21.38 13.69
C GLY A 118 -6.09 20.37 14.48
N GLY A 119 -5.84 20.30 15.79
CA GLY A 119 -6.82 19.81 16.77
C GLY A 119 -6.85 18.30 17.07
N GLY A 120 -6.15 17.90 18.13
CA GLY A 120 -6.62 16.91 19.11
C GLY A 120 -6.61 15.41 18.76
N SER A 121 -7.02 15.04 17.55
CA SER A 121 -7.14 13.64 17.12
C SER A 121 -6.05 13.27 16.12
N ARG A 122 -5.63 12.00 16.12
CA ARG A 122 -4.56 11.53 15.24
C ARG A 122 -4.95 11.70 13.77
N PRO A 123 -3.99 12.02 12.88
CA PRO A 123 -4.26 12.08 11.47
C PRO A 123 -4.39 10.68 10.89
N ILE A 124 -5.63 10.31 10.60
CA ILE A 124 -6.00 9.50 9.44
C ILE A 124 -5.06 10.05 8.27
N GLY A 125 -4.21 9.30 7.48
CA GLY A 125 -3.31 9.57 6.28
C GLY A 125 -3.60 8.96 4.81
N ARG A 126 -3.78 9.73 3.72
CA ARG A 126 -4.63 9.39 2.50
C ARG A 126 -5.12 7.96 2.10
N ILE A 127 -6.47 7.81 2.00
CA ILE A 127 -7.15 6.57 1.54
C ILE A 127 -7.25 6.42 0.01
N THR A 128 -7.22 7.52 -0.75
CA THR A 128 -7.31 7.54 -2.21
C THR A 128 -6.08 8.12 -2.89
N ARG A 129 -5.67 7.53 -4.03
CA ARG A 129 -4.84 8.21 -5.04
C ARG A 129 -5.71 8.63 -6.23
N TRP A 130 -5.26 9.69 -6.90
CA TRP A 130 -5.75 10.08 -8.21
C TRP A 130 -5.30 9.06 -9.26
N LEU A 131 -6.15 8.76 -10.22
CA LEU A 131 -5.88 7.87 -11.37
C LEU A 131 -5.27 8.64 -12.55
N ALA A 132 -4.40 9.59 -12.25
CA ALA A 132 -3.67 10.39 -13.21
C ALA A 132 -2.17 10.19 -12.96
N THR A 133 -1.39 10.34 -14.03
CA THR A 133 0.07 10.23 -13.98
C THR A 133 0.67 11.34 -13.10
N ASP A 134 1.89 11.13 -12.61
CA ASP A 134 2.58 12.19 -11.86
C ASP A 134 2.84 13.42 -12.74
N SER A 135 2.96 13.25 -14.06
CA SER A 135 3.07 14.33 -15.04
C SER A 135 1.76 15.15 -15.16
N GLU A 136 0.60 14.50 -15.22
CA GLU A 136 -0.72 15.15 -15.29
C GLU A 136 -1.05 15.89 -13.98
N LEU A 137 -0.75 15.27 -12.84
CA LEU A 137 -0.89 15.90 -11.53
C LEU A 137 0.04 17.11 -11.37
N THR A 138 1.26 17.04 -11.88
CA THR A 138 2.22 18.16 -11.85
C THR A 138 1.76 19.29 -12.76
N ALA A 139 1.40 19.00 -14.02
CA ALA A 139 0.89 19.99 -14.95
C ALA A 139 -0.36 20.72 -14.43
N TRP A 140 -1.31 19.99 -13.81
CA TRP A 140 -2.48 20.60 -13.19
C TRP A 140 -2.12 21.51 -12.00
N ARG A 141 -1.17 21.10 -11.15
CA ARG A 141 -0.67 21.94 -10.04
C ARG A 141 -0.01 23.21 -10.58
N GLU A 142 0.85 23.09 -11.58
CA GLU A 142 1.54 24.24 -12.20
C GLU A 142 0.56 25.22 -12.86
N GLU A 143 -0.48 24.72 -13.55
CA GLU A 143 -1.55 25.56 -14.10
C GLU A 143 -2.33 26.28 -12.99
N LYS A 144 -2.75 25.54 -11.96
CA LYS A 144 -3.46 26.10 -10.80
C LYS A 144 -2.64 27.17 -10.09
N ASP A 145 -1.36 26.90 -9.82
CA ASP A 145 -0.47 27.82 -9.13
C ASP A 145 -0.13 29.03 -10.02
N GLY A 146 -0.01 28.85 -11.34
CA GLY A 146 0.09 29.95 -12.29
C GLY A 146 -1.13 30.87 -12.28
N ARG A 147 -2.33 30.29 -12.23
CA ARG A 147 -3.60 31.02 -12.10
C ARG A 147 -3.73 31.73 -10.75
N LEU A 148 -3.28 31.11 -9.65
CA LEU A 148 -3.22 31.75 -8.33
C LEU A 148 -2.29 32.97 -8.35
N ARG A 149 -1.03 32.81 -8.79
CA ARG A 149 -0.07 33.92 -8.91
C ARG A 149 -0.58 35.07 -9.78
N HIS A 150 -1.31 34.76 -10.86
CA HIS A 150 -1.93 35.77 -11.71
C HIS A 150 -3.04 36.54 -10.97
N LEU A 151 -3.93 35.85 -10.25
CA LEU A 151 -4.99 36.49 -9.46
C LEU A 151 -4.42 37.32 -8.30
N GLU A 152 -3.38 36.84 -7.61
CA GLU A 152 -2.66 37.58 -6.57
C GLU A 152 -2.00 38.85 -7.12
N THR A 153 -1.42 38.77 -8.32
CA THR A 153 -0.87 39.94 -9.03
C THR A 153 -1.96 40.96 -9.37
N LEU A 154 -3.12 40.51 -9.85
CA LEU A 154 -4.27 41.39 -10.12
C LEU A 154 -4.84 42.01 -8.85
N LEU A 155 -4.88 41.27 -7.73
CA LEU A 155 -5.32 41.78 -6.43
C LEU A 155 -4.40 42.92 -5.95
N GLY A 156 -3.08 42.73 -6.06
CA GLY A 156 -2.08 43.75 -5.70
C GLY A 156 -2.04 44.98 -6.63
N GLN A 157 -2.62 44.90 -7.83
CA GLN A 157 -2.71 46.00 -8.81
C GLN A 157 -4.11 46.64 -8.86
N GLY A 158 -5.11 46.03 -8.23
CA GLY A 158 -6.52 46.44 -8.30
C GLY A 158 -6.90 47.56 -7.34
N GLY A 159 -7.97 48.27 -7.68
CA GLY A 159 -8.68 49.16 -6.74
C GLY A 159 -9.60 48.38 -5.80
N VAL A 160 -10.04 49.01 -4.71
CA VAL A 160 -10.82 48.38 -3.63
C VAL A 160 -12.06 47.63 -4.15
N ASP A 161 -12.77 48.21 -5.13
CA ASP A 161 -13.99 47.63 -5.72
C ASP A 161 -13.74 46.33 -6.50
N ALA A 162 -12.50 46.08 -6.94
CA ALA A 162 -12.11 44.87 -7.66
C ALA A 162 -11.60 43.75 -6.74
N ALA A 163 -11.30 44.04 -5.47
CA ALA A 163 -10.64 43.11 -4.55
C ALA A 163 -11.51 41.87 -4.24
N GLY A 164 -12.73 42.08 -3.75
CA GLY A 164 -13.63 40.99 -3.33
C GLY A 164 -13.86 39.91 -4.40
N PRO A 165 -14.20 40.26 -5.67
CA PRO A 165 -14.34 39.29 -6.75
C PRO A 165 -13.05 38.56 -7.15
N ILE A 166 -11.87 39.07 -6.79
CA ILE A 166 -10.58 38.40 -7.01
C ILE A 166 -10.27 37.47 -5.83
N GLU A 167 -10.49 37.91 -4.59
CA GLU A 167 -10.38 37.09 -3.38
C GLU A 167 -11.27 35.85 -3.44
N GLU A 168 -12.52 35.99 -3.88
CA GLU A 168 -13.45 34.87 -4.08
C GLU A 168 -12.91 33.85 -5.09
N LYS A 169 -12.31 34.31 -6.21
CA LYS A 169 -11.67 33.44 -7.21
C LYS A 169 -10.44 32.74 -6.66
N ILE A 170 -9.63 33.42 -5.86
CA ILE A 170 -8.47 32.84 -5.18
C ILE A 170 -8.92 31.72 -4.23
N GLU A 171 -9.93 31.96 -3.40
CA GLU A 171 -10.45 30.97 -2.46
C GLU A 171 -11.15 29.78 -3.16
N ALA A 172 -11.89 30.04 -4.25
CA ALA A 172 -12.45 28.98 -5.09
C ALA A 172 -11.33 28.12 -5.73
N LEU A 173 -10.28 28.76 -6.26
CA LEU A 173 -9.17 28.07 -6.90
C LEU A 173 -8.30 27.29 -5.90
N LYS A 174 -8.05 27.83 -4.69
CA LYS A 174 -7.40 27.10 -3.60
C LYS A 174 -8.14 25.80 -3.27
N LYS A 175 -9.47 25.86 -3.16
CA LYS A 175 -10.35 24.71 -2.86
C LYS A 175 -10.52 23.72 -4.03
N LEU A 176 -10.26 24.13 -5.28
CA LEU A 176 -10.35 23.26 -6.44
C LEU A 176 -9.32 22.12 -6.35
N GLY A 177 -9.79 20.88 -6.31
CA GLY A 177 -8.97 19.68 -6.50
C GLY A 177 -8.75 19.36 -7.98
N PRO A 178 -7.82 18.45 -8.31
CA PRO A 178 -7.59 18.04 -9.69
C PRO A 178 -8.81 17.32 -10.29
N PRO A 179 -9.06 17.45 -11.60
CA PRO A 179 -10.25 16.94 -12.28
C PRO A 179 -10.11 15.44 -12.67
N PHE A 180 -9.36 14.67 -11.89
CA PHE A 180 -9.07 13.27 -12.18
C PHE A 180 -9.93 12.33 -11.34
N GLU A 181 -10.11 11.10 -11.79
CA GLU A 181 -10.80 10.09 -10.98
C GLU A 181 -9.94 9.65 -9.79
N GLU A 182 -10.57 9.10 -8.74
CA GLU A 182 -9.88 8.51 -7.60
C GLU A 182 -10.19 7.03 -7.42
N ALA A 183 -9.22 6.29 -6.86
CA ALA A 183 -9.40 4.94 -6.36
C ALA A 183 -8.81 4.77 -4.96
N LEU A 184 -9.34 3.79 -4.22
CA LEU A 184 -8.67 3.26 -3.04
C LEU A 184 -7.39 2.57 -3.50
N ALA A 185 -6.26 3.11 -3.09
CA ALA A 185 -4.92 2.70 -3.50
C ALA A 185 -3.93 3.05 -2.37
N VAL A 186 -2.72 2.50 -2.43
CA VAL A 186 -1.63 2.85 -1.50
C VAL A 186 -0.56 3.71 -2.17
N SER A 187 0.28 4.28 -1.32
CA SER A 187 1.59 4.86 -1.59
C SER A 187 2.50 4.42 -0.44
N ASP A 188 3.81 4.41 -0.69
CA ASP A 188 4.81 4.20 0.36
C ASP A 188 5.28 5.56 0.91
N ARG A 189 5.69 5.59 2.18
CA ARG A 189 6.28 6.77 2.82
C ARG A 189 7.49 7.26 2.00
N PRO A 190 7.62 8.59 1.78
CA PRO A 190 8.84 9.19 1.26
C PRO A 190 10.07 8.74 2.05
N VAL A 191 11.24 8.67 1.42
CA VAL A 191 12.48 8.12 2.00
C VAL A 191 12.85 8.82 3.31
N GLU A 192 12.60 10.13 3.39
CA GLU A 192 12.76 10.98 4.56
C GLU A 192 11.85 10.64 5.75
N ASP A 193 10.70 10.02 5.49
CA ASP A 193 9.67 9.64 6.47
C ASP A 193 9.65 8.12 6.76
N GLN A 194 10.57 7.34 6.18
CA GLN A 194 10.58 5.88 6.35
C GLN A 194 10.95 5.46 7.77
N ILE A 195 10.16 4.54 8.32
CA ILE A 195 10.31 4.06 9.70
C ILE A 195 11.08 2.73 9.67
N PRO A 196 12.21 2.58 10.39
CA PRO A 196 12.91 1.30 10.50
C PRO A 196 12.03 0.22 11.13
N VAL A 197 12.10 -1.01 10.62
CA VAL A 197 11.44 -2.15 11.28
C VAL A 197 12.25 -2.56 12.50
N VAL A 198 11.54 -2.76 13.61
CA VAL A 198 12.07 -3.34 14.85
C VAL A 198 11.37 -4.66 15.15
N ARG A 199 12.12 -5.65 15.63
CA ARG A 199 11.52 -6.87 16.17
C ARG A 199 10.83 -6.53 17.49
N LEU A 200 9.56 -6.92 17.63
CA LEU A 200 8.81 -6.71 18.86
C LEU A 200 8.87 -7.95 19.76
N ARG A 201 9.14 -7.78 21.05
CA ARG A 201 9.08 -8.90 22.00
C ARG A 201 7.62 -9.30 22.19
N ARG A 202 7.29 -10.56 21.87
CA ARG A 202 5.91 -11.08 21.93
C ARG A 202 4.91 -10.31 21.06
N GLY A 203 5.37 -9.61 20.02
CA GLY A 203 4.51 -8.84 19.12
C GLY A 203 3.98 -7.52 19.69
N ASP A 204 4.41 -7.12 20.91
CA ASP A 204 3.98 -5.89 21.59
C ASP A 204 4.77 -4.66 21.07
N PRO A 205 4.11 -3.68 20.42
CA PRO A 205 4.75 -2.48 19.90
C PRO A 205 5.46 -1.61 20.95
N ARG A 206 5.13 -1.77 22.23
CA ARG A 206 5.79 -1.08 23.36
C ARG A 206 7.08 -1.75 23.81
N LEU A 207 7.38 -2.95 23.31
CA LEU A 207 8.56 -3.74 23.68
C LEU A 207 9.47 -4.00 22.47
N PRO A 208 9.98 -2.95 21.79
CA PRO A 208 10.94 -3.12 20.70
C PRO A 208 12.23 -3.76 21.21
N ALA A 209 12.86 -4.54 20.33
CA ALA A 209 14.15 -5.17 20.53
C ALA A 209 15.17 -4.61 19.52
N GLU A 210 15.71 -5.42 18.62
CA GLU A 210 16.65 -4.98 17.57
C GLU A 210 15.94 -4.40 16.34
N VAL A 211 16.65 -3.54 15.60
CA VAL A 211 16.30 -3.15 14.22
C VAL A 211 16.58 -4.33 13.28
N VAL A 212 15.72 -4.53 12.28
CA VAL A 212 15.77 -5.68 11.36
C VAL A 212 15.79 -5.20 9.89
N ASP A 213 16.82 -5.62 9.14
CA ASP A 213 16.88 -5.44 7.69
C ASP A 213 15.83 -6.34 6.98
N ALA A 214 15.23 -5.87 5.89
CA ALA A 214 14.35 -6.70 5.07
C ALA A 214 15.12 -7.85 4.37
N ALA A 215 14.53 -9.05 4.37
CA ALA A 215 15.13 -10.24 3.73
C ALA A 215 14.09 -11.33 3.46
N PHE A 216 14.38 -12.19 2.50
CA PHE A 216 13.53 -13.34 2.16
C PHE A 216 13.95 -14.60 2.95
N PRO A 217 13.02 -15.28 3.65
CA PRO A 217 13.37 -16.40 4.52
C PRO A 217 13.61 -17.71 3.75
N PRO A 218 14.56 -18.56 4.21
CA PRO A 218 14.98 -19.79 3.51
C PRO A 218 13.85 -20.79 3.23
N LEU A 219 12.84 -20.85 4.11
CA LEU A 219 11.77 -21.84 3.99
C LEU A 219 10.79 -21.50 2.85
N LEU A 220 10.64 -20.22 2.54
CA LEU A 220 9.69 -19.75 1.52
C LEU A 220 10.36 -19.60 0.14
N GLY A 221 11.68 -19.47 0.08
CA GLY A 221 12.46 -19.43 -1.17
C GLY A 221 13.97 -19.36 -0.92
N LYS A 222 14.75 -19.07 -1.98
CA LYS A 222 16.20 -18.85 -1.83
C LYS A 222 16.45 -17.66 -0.92
N THR A 223 17.14 -17.87 0.21
CA THR A 223 17.51 -16.77 1.13
C THR A 223 18.34 -15.72 0.41
N LYS A 224 17.85 -14.48 0.43
CA LYS A 224 18.54 -13.32 -0.14
C LYS A 224 18.23 -12.12 0.77
N LYS A 225 19.25 -11.31 1.07
CA LYS A 225 19.01 -9.95 1.58
C LYS A 225 18.20 -9.17 0.55
N ALA A 226 17.32 -8.28 0.99
CA ALA A 226 16.75 -7.29 0.09
C ALA A 226 17.90 -6.53 -0.61
N THR A 227 17.79 -6.34 -1.92
CA THR A 227 18.61 -5.38 -2.66
C THR A 227 17.91 -4.03 -2.81
N ASP A 228 16.58 -4.03 -2.71
CA ASP A 228 15.72 -2.86 -2.58
C ASP A 228 14.53 -3.27 -1.69
N PRO A 229 14.43 -2.83 -0.43
CA PRO A 229 13.43 -3.30 0.52
C PRO A 229 12.01 -2.74 0.25
N SER A 230 11.62 -2.67 -1.01
CA SER A 230 10.36 -2.15 -1.51
C SER A 230 9.32 -3.24 -1.73
N ARG A 231 8.04 -2.84 -1.83
CA ARG A 231 6.98 -3.73 -2.29
C ARG A 231 7.25 -4.32 -3.68
N ALA A 232 8.03 -3.64 -4.53
CA ALA A 232 8.39 -4.13 -5.86
C ALA A 232 9.33 -5.35 -5.81
N GLU A 233 10.33 -5.37 -4.91
CA GLU A 233 11.17 -6.56 -4.74
C GLU A 233 10.38 -7.72 -4.14
N LEU A 234 9.50 -7.46 -3.16
CA LEU A 234 8.59 -8.47 -2.60
C LEU A 234 7.66 -9.05 -3.69
N ALA A 235 7.04 -8.18 -4.49
CA ALA A 235 6.16 -8.58 -5.58
C ALA A 235 6.88 -9.49 -6.59
N SER A 236 8.08 -9.11 -7.01
CA SER A 236 8.93 -9.90 -7.92
C SER A 236 9.38 -11.23 -7.32
N TRP A 237 9.64 -11.29 -6.01
CA TRP A 237 9.98 -12.53 -5.32
C TRP A 237 8.80 -13.49 -5.24
N ILE A 238 7.60 -13.01 -4.86
CA ILE A 238 6.39 -13.83 -4.77
C ILE A 238 5.93 -14.32 -6.15
N SER A 239 5.96 -13.44 -7.17
CA SER A 239 5.50 -13.76 -8.53
C SER A 239 6.48 -14.58 -9.36
N SER A 240 7.72 -14.77 -8.88
CA SER A 240 8.77 -15.51 -9.59
C SER A 240 8.31 -16.93 -9.98
N PRO A 241 8.57 -17.38 -11.23
CA PRO A 241 8.28 -18.76 -11.64
C PRO A 241 9.16 -19.79 -10.92
N GLU A 242 10.26 -19.37 -10.27
CA GLU A 242 11.07 -20.22 -9.39
C GLU A 242 10.52 -20.29 -7.95
N HIS A 243 9.50 -19.50 -7.60
CA HIS A 243 8.99 -19.46 -6.23
C HIS A 243 8.30 -20.79 -5.86
N PRO A 244 8.76 -21.52 -4.82
CA PRO A 244 8.36 -22.92 -4.61
C PRO A 244 6.91 -23.08 -4.16
N LEU A 245 6.25 -22.01 -3.69
CA LEU A 245 4.89 -22.05 -3.12
C LEU A 245 3.83 -21.48 -4.06
N THR A 246 4.11 -20.37 -4.75
CA THR A 246 3.07 -19.49 -5.35
C THR A 246 2.20 -20.23 -6.37
N ALA A 247 2.83 -20.87 -7.36
CA ALA A 247 2.11 -21.67 -8.35
C ALA A 247 1.42 -22.90 -7.74
N ARG A 248 2.02 -23.52 -6.70
CA ARG A 248 1.45 -24.69 -6.02
C ARG A 248 0.18 -24.34 -5.26
N VAL A 249 0.18 -23.21 -4.55
CA VAL A 249 -0.97 -22.71 -3.79
C VAL A 249 -2.13 -22.39 -4.71
N MET A 250 -1.87 -21.68 -5.82
CA MET A 250 -2.91 -21.34 -6.79
C MET A 250 -3.48 -22.60 -7.48
N ALA A 251 -2.62 -23.53 -7.92
CA ALA A 251 -3.05 -24.80 -8.48
C ALA A 251 -3.89 -25.63 -7.49
N ASN A 252 -3.47 -25.71 -6.21
CA ASN A 252 -4.21 -26.44 -5.18
C ASN A 252 -5.60 -25.84 -4.94
N ARG A 253 -5.73 -24.51 -4.96
CA ARG A 253 -7.01 -23.80 -4.78
C ARG A 253 -7.96 -23.94 -5.96
N ILE A 254 -7.47 -23.77 -7.18
CA ILE A 254 -8.27 -24.01 -8.39
C ILE A 254 -8.80 -25.45 -8.37
N TRP A 255 -7.91 -26.41 -8.08
CA TRP A 255 -8.28 -27.81 -7.96
C TRP A 255 -9.32 -28.05 -6.85
N GLN A 256 -9.11 -27.51 -5.64
CA GLN A 256 -10.07 -27.61 -4.54
C GLN A 256 -11.43 -27.02 -4.89
N ARG A 257 -11.48 -25.90 -5.61
CA ARG A 257 -12.73 -25.26 -6.04
C ARG A 257 -13.50 -26.07 -7.08
N LEU A 258 -12.80 -26.80 -7.95
CA LEU A 258 -13.40 -27.61 -9.01
C LEU A 258 -13.78 -29.03 -8.54
N PHE A 259 -12.97 -29.64 -7.65
CA PHE A 259 -13.09 -31.06 -7.27
C PHE A 259 -13.45 -31.28 -5.78
N GLY A 260 -13.69 -30.22 -5.01
CA GLY A 260 -14.14 -30.28 -3.61
C GLY A 260 -13.06 -30.65 -2.58
N ARG A 261 -11.84 -30.99 -3.02
CA ARG A 261 -10.68 -31.31 -2.17
C ARG A 261 -9.39 -30.85 -2.85
N GLY A 262 -8.37 -30.47 -2.08
CA GLY A 262 -7.04 -30.13 -2.62
C GLY A 262 -6.31 -31.32 -3.23
N LEU A 263 -5.26 -31.02 -4.01
CA LEU A 263 -4.18 -31.95 -4.36
C LEU A 263 -3.32 -32.30 -3.13
N VAL A 264 -3.16 -31.32 -2.24
CA VAL A 264 -2.53 -31.46 -0.91
C VAL A 264 -3.50 -30.89 0.13
N SER A 265 -3.61 -31.58 1.26
CA SER A 265 -4.51 -31.30 2.39
C SER A 265 -3.74 -31.03 3.67
#